data_AF-A0A9E3YCU3-F1
#
_entry.id   AF-A0A9E3YCU3-F1
#
_cell.length_a   1.000
_cell.length_b   1.000
_cell.length_c   1.000
_cell.angle_alpha   90.00
_cell.angle_beta   90.00
_cell.angle_gamma   90.00
#
_symmetry.space_group_name_H-M   'P 1'
#
loop_
_entity.id
_entity.type
_entity.pdbx_description
1 polymer ?
#
loop_
_entity_poly.entity_id
_entity_poly.type
_entity_poly.pdbx_seq_one_letter_code
_entity_poly.pdbx_strand_id
1 'polypeptide(L)'
;MVKANSPTGPSLPFPPPTSSSTAGRTLLDSEHHWRSEARRLREDAPNVVIFMTDDAGYSNATCYGGPVEMPTMERVWRSGVAYNRFHTTAMCSPTRACVLTGRNHHAVGFGQIPEYSTDFDGYIGEIPAGAATVAQVLGEYGYATAAFGKWHNTPANEVNRTGPFDRWPTGMGFDYFYGFMAAETSQYEPRLFENTTPIEPPHDPDYHLTEDMAARAIDYLRRQRNTRPEAPVFLYFTPGAVHGPHHVPTEWADKYAGAFDDGWEALREQTYERQRALGWIPDDAELTPINPTMQRWENVPEAERRFQTRLMEVYAGFLEHTDRQYGKVLDELERMGELDNTL
;
A
#
# COMPACT_ATOMS: atom_id res chain seq x y z
N MET A 1 -18.55 -2.46 33.87
CA MET A 1 -19.08 -1.54 32.84
C MET A 1 -18.06 -0.43 32.63
N VAL A 2 -17.23 -0.55 31.60
CA VAL A 2 -16.38 0.56 31.16
C VAL A 2 -17.31 1.58 30.52
N LYS A 3 -17.44 2.77 31.11
CA LYS A 3 -18.14 3.88 30.46
C LYS A 3 -17.37 4.19 29.18
N ALA A 4 -17.98 3.92 28.03
CA ALA A 4 -17.49 4.40 26.76
C ALA A 4 -17.39 5.93 26.89
N ASN A 5 -16.18 6.47 26.75
CA ASN A 5 -16.02 7.89 26.51
C ASN A 5 -16.80 8.20 25.24
N SER A 6 -17.93 8.91 25.36
CA SER A 6 -18.59 9.49 24.21
C SER A 6 -17.55 10.35 23.49
N PRO A 7 -17.25 10.10 22.21
CA PRO A 7 -16.25 10.89 21.50
C PRO A 7 -16.73 12.34 21.49
N THR A 8 -15.98 13.22 22.16
CA THR A 8 -16.25 14.67 22.24
C THR A 8 -15.88 15.40 20.94
N GLY A 9 -15.68 14.67 19.84
CA GLY A 9 -15.35 15.20 18.54
C GLY A 9 -16.59 15.39 17.65
N PRO A 10 -16.48 16.18 16.58
CA PRO A 10 -17.53 16.29 15.58
C PRO A 10 -17.81 14.93 14.92
N SER A 11 -19.08 14.66 14.59
CA SER A 11 -19.47 13.52 13.77
C SER A 11 -19.15 13.83 12.31
N LEU A 12 -18.60 12.85 11.59
CA LEU A 12 -18.44 12.89 10.14
C LEU A 12 -19.66 12.24 9.46
N PRO A 13 -20.05 12.67 8.24
CA PRO A 13 -19.52 13.83 7.51
C PRO A 13 -19.88 15.15 8.20
N PHE A 14 -19.09 16.20 7.94
CA PHE A 14 -19.42 17.53 8.49
C PHE A 14 -20.75 18.05 7.91
N PRO A 15 -21.55 18.81 8.69
CA PRO A 15 -22.77 19.41 8.15
C PRO A 15 -22.41 20.40 7.02
N PRO A 16 -23.21 20.44 5.94
CA PRO A 16 -22.94 21.34 4.82
C PRO A 16 -22.98 22.81 5.29
N PRO A 17 -22.12 23.69 4.73
CA PRO A 17 -22.14 25.10 5.08
C PRO A 17 -23.50 25.73 4.72
N THR A 18 -24.01 26.58 5.62
CA THR A 18 -25.22 27.36 5.36
C THR A 18 -24.97 28.36 4.23
N SER A 19 -26.05 28.83 3.59
CA SER A 19 -25.94 29.89 2.60
C SER A 19 -25.33 31.15 3.20
N SER A 20 -24.24 31.64 2.60
CA SER A 20 -23.69 32.96 2.89
C SER A 20 -24.43 34.08 2.14
N SER A 21 -25.30 33.72 1.19
CA SER A 21 -26.11 34.65 0.41
C SER A 21 -27.48 34.87 1.04
N THR A 22 -28.04 36.07 0.86
CA THR A 22 -29.41 36.45 1.24
C THR A 22 -30.25 36.70 -0.01
N ALA A 23 -31.33 35.93 -0.20
CA ALA A 23 -32.22 36.10 -1.34
C ALA A 23 -33.32 37.14 -1.03
N GLY A 24 -33.41 38.18 -1.86
CA GLY A 24 -34.49 39.17 -1.84
C GLY A 24 -35.65 38.79 -2.77
N ARG A 25 -36.64 39.69 -2.90
CA ARG A 25 -37.80 39.48 -3.78
C ARG A 25 -37.44 39.53 -5.27
N THR A 26 -36.39 40.28 -5.62
CA THR A 26 -35.79 40.32 -6.95
C THR A 26 -34.29 40.05 -6.86
N LEU A 27 -33.64 39.78 -8.00
CA LEU A 27 -32.17 39.66 -8.04
C LEU A 27 -31.47 40.95 -7.60
N LEU A 28 -32.08 42.12 -7.85
CA LEU A 28 -31.55 43.42 -7.41
C LEU A 28 -31.60 43.57 -5.88
N ASP A 29 -32.56 42.91 -5.23
CA ASP A 29 -32.72 42.91 -3.77
C ASP A 29 -31.95 41.78 -3.09
N SER A 30 -31.19 40.98 -3.85
CA SER A 30 -30.46 39.82 -3.33
C SER A 30 -28.98 40.13 -3.15
N GLU A 31 -28.40 39.65 -2.06
CA GLU A 31 -26.97 39.74 -1.79
C GLU A 31 -26.32 38.36 -1.99
N HIS A 32 -25.41 38.28 -2.96
CA HIS A 32 -24.70 37.06 -3.26
C HIS A 32 -23.31 37.06 -2.61
N HIS A 33 -23.08 36.04 -1.77
CA HIS A 33 -21.78 35.68 -1.24
C HIS A 33 -21.54 34.19 -1.49
N TRP A 34 -20.37 33.87 -2.05
CA TRP A 34 -19.90 32.50 -2.16
C TRP A 34 -19.78 31.90 -0.76
N ARG A 35 -20.27 30.67 -0.60
CA ARG A 35 -20.09 29.92 0.64
C ARG A 35 -18.61 29.66 0.84
N SER A 36 -18.13 29.91 2.05
CA SER A 36 -16.78 29.50 2.47
C SER A 36 -16.90 28.33 3.44
N GLU A 37 -16.24 27.23 3.13
CA GLU A 37 -16.05 26.15 4.11
C GLU A 37 -14.90 26.51 5.05
N ALA A 38 -15.08 26.23 6.34
CA ALA A 38 -14.02 26.43 7.31
C ALA A 38 -12.91 25.41 7.05
N ARG A 39 -11.69 25.88 6.75
CA ARG A 39 -10.51 25.02 6.70
C ARG A 39 -10.36 24.30 8.05
N ARG A 40 -10.44 22.97 8.03
CA ARG A 40 -10.34 22.12 9.22
C ARG A 40 -8.91 21.68 9.52
N LEU A 41 -8.08 21.64 8.48
CA LEU A 41 -6.67 21.32 8.59
C LEU A 41 -5.88 22.51 9.09
N ARG A 42 -4.84 22.21 9.85
CA ARG A 42 -3.80 23.19 10.17
C ARG A 42 -3.06 23.59 8.88
N GLU A 43 -2.41 24.75 8.92
CA GLU A 43 -1.61 25.20 7.77
C GLU A 43 -0.44 24.26 7.47
N ASP A 44 0.12 23.65 8.51
CA ASP A 44 1.22 22.68 8.50
C ASP A 44 0.76 21.22 8.49
N ALA A 45 -0.46 20.94 8.01
CA ALA A 45 -0.91 19.55 7.88
C ALA A 45 0.02 18.80 6.89
N PRO A 46 0.58 17.64 7.26
CA PRO A 46 1.53 16.95 6.41
C PRO A 46 0.83 16.21 5.28
N ASN A 47 1.55 15.93 4.21
CA ASN A 47 1.17 14.84 3.32
C ASN A 47 1.34 13.51 4.07
N VAL A 48 0.64 12.47 3.63
CA VAL A 48 0.75 11.13 4.19
C VAL A 48 0.94 10.15 3.04
N VAL A 49 2.04 9.40 3.04
CA VAL A 49 2.33 8.40 2.01
C VAL A 49 2.52 7.03 2.63
N ILE A 50 1.69 6.08 2.22
CA ILE A 50 1.85 4.69 2.60
C ILE A 50 2.46 3.93 1.43
N PHE A 51 3.71 3.49 1.59
CA PHE A 51 4.28 2.43 0.76
C PHE A 51 4.02 1.08 1.41
N MET A 52 3.47 0.13 0.64
CA MET A 52 3.26 -1.25 1.10
C MET A 52 3.72 -2.24 0.04
N THR A 53 4.66 -3.10 0.43
CA THR A 53 5.15 -4.21 -0.39
C THR A 53 4.41 -5.49 -0.02
N ASP A 54 3.83 -6.16 -1.00
CA ASP A 54 3.03 -7.37 -0.86
C ASP A 54 3.94 -8.60 -0.68
N ASP A 55 3.68 -9.44 0.31
CA ASP A 55 4.43 -10.68 0.60
C ASP A 55 5.96 -10.54 0.79
N ALA A 56 6.44 -9.32 1.06
CA ALA A 56 7.83 -9.09 1.41
C ALA A 56 8.15 -9.65 2.81
N GLY A 57 9.15 -10.53 2.89
CA GLY A 57 9.67 -11.02 4.16
C GLY A 57 10.42 -9.92 4.93
N TYR A 58 10.18 -9.86 6.24
CA TYR A 58 10.83 -8.90 7.16
C TYR A 58 12.35 -8.82 6.98
N SER A 59 12.99 -9.98 6.80
CA SER A 59 14.44 -10.11 6.79
C SER A 59 15.03 -10.14 5.38
N ASN A 60 14.32 -9.65 4.36
CA ASN A 60 14.81 -9.69 2.99
C ASN A 60 15.73 -8.52 2.66
N ALA A 61 15.44 -7.33 3.17
CA ALA A 61 16.22 -6.14 2.89
C ALA A 61 17.51 -6.07 3.72
N THR A 62 18.58 -5.51 3.15
CA THR A 62 19.86 -5.28 3.83
C THR A 62 19.73 -4.47 5.11
N CYS A 63 18.87 -3.45 5.14
CA CYS A 63 18.61 -2.66 6.35
C CYS A 63 17.96 -3.48 7.49
N TYR A 64 17.41 -4.66 7.20
CA TYR A 64 16.89 -5.64 8.18
C TYR A 64 17.74 -6.93 8.23
N GLY A 65 18.99 -6.88 7.75
CA GLY A 65 19.95 -7.99 7.78
C GLY A 65 19.86 -8.98 6.61
N GLY A 66 18.95 -8.76 5.68
CA GLY A 66 18.77 -9.59 4.49
C GLY A 66 19.80 -9.34 3.38
N PRO A 67 19.69 -10.08 2.26
CA PRO A 67 20.61 -9.96 1.12
C PRO A 67 20.16 -8.93 0.07
N VAL A 68 18.91 -8.47 0.08
CA VAL A 68 18.34 -7.64 -0.99
C VAL A 68 18.62 -6.17 -0.74
N GLU A 69 19.25 -5.50 -1.71
CA GLU A 69 19.47 -4.05 -1.62
C GLU A 69 18.14 -3.31 -1.75
N MET A 70 17.80 -2.49 -0.75
CA MET A 70 16.62 -1.62 -0.78
C MET A 70 17.01 -0.20 -0.34
N PRO A 71 17.73 0.55 -1.19
CA PRO A 71 18.29 1.85 -0.81
C PRO A 71 17.24 2.91 -0.48
N THR A 72 16.03 2.85 -1.04
CA THR A 72 14.94 3.76 -0.68
C THR A 72 14.46 3.45 0.74
N MET A 73 14.20 2.18 1.05
CA MET A 73 13.84 1.78 2.41
C MET A 73 14.95 2.10 3.41
N GLU A 74 16.22 1.93 3.04
CA GLU A 74 17.36 2.32 3.86
C GLU A 74 17.40 3.84 4.10
N ARG A 75 17.11 4.66 3.09
CA ARG A 75 16.99 6.12 3.21
C ARG A 75 15.90 6.51 4.22
N VAL A 76 14.72 5.88 4.13
CA VAL A 76 13.61 6.12 5.07
C VAL A 76 13.98 5.65 6.48
N TRP A 77 14.58 4.47 6.61
CA TRP A 77 15.02 3.93 7.90
C TRP A 77 16.02 4.86 8.60
N ARG A 78 17.02 5.37 7.87
CA ARG A 78 18.06 6.27 8.44
C ARG A 78 17.54 7.65 8.83
N SER A 79 16.43 8.09 8.24
CA SER A 79 15.83 9.40 8.50
C SER A 79 14.61 9.35 9.44
N GLY A 80 14.09 8.15 9.73
CA GLY A 80 12.85 7.97 10.45
C GLY A 80 12.94 7.02 11.64
N VAL A 81 11.80 6.40 11.95
CA VAL A 81 11.66 5.39 13.01
C VAL A 81 11.32 4.07 12.36
N ALA A 82 12.00 3.00 12.79
CA ALA A 82 11.73 1.66 12.34
C ALA A 82 11.40 0.72 13.51
N TYR A 83 10.67 -0.33 13.19
CA TYR A 83 10.09 -1.26 14.16
C TYR A 83 10.49 -2.69 13.81
N ASN A 84 11.04 -3.44 14.76
CA ASN A 84 11.21 -4.89 14.68
C ASN A 84 10.04 -5.68 15.30
N ARG A 85 9.01 -4.96 15.77
CA ARG A 85 7.80 -5.52 16.38
C ARG A 85 6.55 -4.81 15.86
N PHE A 86 6.44 -4.78 14.54
CA PHE A 86 5.22 -4.38 13.83
C PHE A 86 4.52 -5.64 13.33
N HIS A 87 3.20 -5.73 13.49
CA HIS A 87 2.45 -6.92 13.12
C HIS A 87 1.34 -6.57 12.12
N THR A 88 1.27 -7.36 11.07
CA THR A 88 0.15 -7.42 10.14
C THR A 88 -0.76 -8.61 10.50
N THR A 89 -1.80 -8.84 9.72
CA THR A 89 -2.50 -10.14 9.76
C THR A 89 -1.71 -11.16 8.92
N ALA A 90 -2.16 -12.41 8.91
CA ALA A 90 -1.54 -13.48 8.10
C ALA A 90 -1.89 -13.43 6.60
N MET A 91 -2.73 -12.48 6.16
CA MET A 91 -3.19 -12.37 4.77
C MET A 91 -3.24 -10.92 4.28
N CYS A 92 -3.17 -10.74 2.97
CA CYS A 92 -3.13 -9.44 2.30
C CYS A 92 -4.39 -8.60 2.56
N SER A 93 -5.57 -9.01 2.11
CA SER A 93 -6.79 -8.18 2.23
C SER A 93 -7.26 -7.95 3.67
N PRO A 94 -7.14 -8.90 4.63
CA PRO A 94 -7.34 -8.59 6.06
C PRO A 94 -6.35 -7.55 6.61
N THR A 95 -5.08 -7.57 6.19
CA THR A 95 -4.11 -6.54 6.58
C THR A 95 -4.49 -5.17 6.02
N ARG A 96 -4.86 -5.11 4.74
CA ARG A 96 -5.30 -3.86 4.09
C ARG A 96 -6.57 -3.30 4.75
N ALA A 97 -7.52 -4.15 5.14
CA ALA A 97 -8.70 -3.74 5.90
C ALA A 97 -8.33 -3.14 7.28
N CYS A 98 -7.37 -3.75 7.99
CA CYS A 98 -6.85 -3.18 9.23
C CYS A 98 -6.19 -1.81 9.01
N VAL A 99 -5.34 -1.67 7.98
CA VAL A 99 -4.67 -0.39 7.65
C VAL A 99 -5.68 0.69 7.29
N LEU A 100 -6.66 0.36 6.48
CA LEU A 100 -7.67 1.31 6.02
C LEU A 100 -8.60 1.74 7.17
N THR A 101 -8.94 0.88 8.12
CA THR A 101 -9.99 1.17 9.11
C THR A 101 -9.47 1.39 10.53
N GLY A 102 -8.23 1.01 10.82
CA GLY A 102 -7.69 0.95 12.19
C GLY A 102 -8.39 -0.07 13.09
N ARG A 103 -9.12 -1.04 12.52
CA ARG A 103 -9.92 -2.03 13.27
C ARG A 103 -9.46 -3.45 12.99
N ASN A 104 -9.80 -4.37 13.90
CA ASN A 104 -9.57 -5.79 13.69
C ASN A 104 -10.33 -6.28 12.44
N HIS A 105 -9.65 -7.01 11.56
CA HIS A 105 -10.19 -7.46 10.27
C HIS A 105 -11.46 -8.32 10.37
N HIS A 106 -11.61 -9.17 11.40
CA HIS A 106 -12.87 -9.90 11.62
C HIS A 106 -14.04 -8.97 11.95
N ALA A 107 -13.78 -7.87 12.68
CA ALA A 107 -14.81 -6.89 13.05
C ALA A 107 -15.26 -6.02 11.86
N VAL A 108 -14.53 -6.06 10.74
CA VAL A 108 -14.81 -5.29 9.52
C VAL A 108 -15.00 -6.18 8.29
N GLY A 109 -15.43 -7.43 8.48
CA GLY A 109 -15.86 -8.29 7.38
C GLY A 109 -14.74 -9.00 6.59
N PHE A 110 -13.47 -8.81 6.97
CA PHE A 110 -12.30 -9.39 6.31
C PHE A 110 -11.61 -10.44 7.19
N GLY A 111 -12.36 -11.42 7.69
CA GLY A 111 -11.81 -12.59 8.38
C GLY A 111 -10.97 -13.50 7.48
N GLN A 112 -11.16 -13.40 6.16
CA GLN A 112 -10.47 -14.12 5.08
C GLN A 112 -10.39 -13.19 3.85
N ILE A 113 -9.69 -13.62 2.80
CA ILE A 113 -9.68 -12.94 1.50
C ILE A 113 -11.06 -12.97 0.81
N PRO A 114 -11.42 -11.95 -0.01
CA PRO A 114 -12.75 -11.84 -0.61
C PRO A 114 -13.09 -12.97 -1.58
N GLU A 115 -12.09 -13.67 -2.12
CA GLU A 115 -12.27 -14.85 -2.97
C GLU A 115 -12.82 -16.06 -2.20
N TYR A 116 -12.66 -16.07 -0.88
CA TYR A 116 -13.17 -17.11 0.02
C TYR A 116 -14.21 -16.56 1.01
N SER A 117 -14.89 -15.47 0.65
CA SER A 117 -15.98 -14.92 1.44
C SER A 117 -17.08 -15.95 1.71
N THR A 118 -17.67 -15.87 2.90
CA THR A 118 -18.77 -16.72 3.35
C THR A 118 -19.81 -15.90 4.09
N ASP A 119 -21.03 -16.42 4.22
CA ASP A 119 -22.13 -15.78 4.97
C ASP A 119 -22.01 -16.01 6.49
N PHE A 120 -20.80 -15.87 7.02
CA PHE A 120 -20.53 -15.84 8.46
C PHE A 120 -20.14 -14.42 8.85
N ASP A 121 -20.63 -13.97 10.01
CA ASP A 121 -20.30 -12.66 10.56
C ASP A 121 -18.79 -12.43 10.58
N GLY A 122 -18.35 -11.35 9.93
CA GLY A 122 -16.94 -10.99 9.83
C GLY A 122 -16.18 -11.64 8.68
N TYR A 123 -16.80 -12.47 7.83
CA TYR A 123 -16.15 -13.19 6.72
C TYR A 123 -16.81 -12.93 5.35
N ILE A 124 -17.66 -11.91 5.25
CA ILE A 124 -18.42 -11.60 4.03
C ILE A 124 -17.57 -10.92 2.94
N GLY A 125 -16.39 -10.39 3.28
CA GLY A 125 -15.52 -9.65 2.34
C GLY A 125 -15.96 -8.21 2.08
N GLU A 126 -16.70 -7.62 3.01
CA GLU A 126 -17.22 -6.25 2.90
C GLU A 126 -16.87 -5.44 4.16
N ILE A 127 -16.19 -4.31 3.97
CA ILE A 127 -16.00 -3.34 5.06
C ILE A 127 -17.33 -2.63 5.29
N PRO A 128 -17.93 -2.71 6.50
CA PRO A 128 -19.22 -2.09 6.76
C PRO A 128 -19.10 -0.56 6.75
N ALA A 129 -20.15 0.14 6.32
CA ALA A 129 -20.18 1.61 6.30
C ALA A 129 -19.92 2.27 7.67
N GLY A 130 -20.19 1.55 8.77
CA GLY A 130 -19.85 1.99 10.14
C GLY A 130 -18.35 1.94 10.47
N ALA A 131 -17.51 1.45 9.57
CA ALA A 131 -16.05 1.40 9.65
C ALA A 131 -15.44 2.31 8.58
N ALA A 132 -15.58 3.62 8.78
CA ALA A 132 -15.00 4.61 7.89
C ALA A 132 -13.50 4.35 7.67
N THR A 133 -13.07 4.42 6.41
CA THR A 133 -11.66 4.31 6.08
C THR A 133 -10.90 5.59 6.44
N VAL A 134 -9.59 5.48 6.59
CA VAL A 134 -8.69 6.61 6.77
C VAL A 134 -8.81 7.59 5.60
N ALA A 135 -9.03 7.10 4.38
CA ALA A 135 -9.25 7.96 3.20
C ALA A 135 -10.55 8.76 3.31
N GLN A 136 -11.66 8.14 3.74
CA GLN A 136 -12.92 8.85 3.98
C GLN A 136 -12.76 9.93 5.05
N VAL A 137 -12.09 9.58 6.16
CA VAL A 137 -11.84 10.53 7.24
C VAL A 137 -10.95 11.68 6.76
N LEU A 138 -9.84 11.42 6.08
CA LEU A 138 -8.94 12.47 5.59
C LEU A 138 -9.60 13.34 4.51
N GLY A 139 -10.41 12.76 3.63
CA GLY A 139 -11.18 13.47 2.62
C GLY A 139 -12.15 14.48 3.22
N GLU A 140 -12.87 14.12 4.30
CA GLU A 140 -13.75 15.04 5.04
C GLU A 140 -13.00 16.25 5.64
N TYR A 141 -11.71 16.10 5.94
CA TYR A 141 -10.87 17.20 6.43
C TYR A 141 -10.25 18.02 5.28
N GLY A 142 -10.34 17.56 4.03
CA GLY A 142 -9.89 18.27 2.85
C GLY A 142 -8.59 17.76 2.24
N TYR A 143 -8.09 16.58 2.62
CA TYR A 143 -7.00 15.93 1.89
C TYR A 143 -7.42 15.59 0.47
N ALA A 144 -6.47 15.64 -0.47
CA ALA A 144 -6.60 14.96 -1.76
C ALA A 144 -6.15 13.51 -1.57
N THR A 145 -7.03 12.55 -1.87
CA THR A 145 -6.77 11.14 -1.58
C THR A 145 -6.57 10.35 -2.87
N ALA A 146 -5.49 9.56 -2.95
CA ALA A 146 -5.24 8.71 -4.12
C ALA A 146 -4.67 7.35 -3.73
N ALA A 147 -5.11 6.31 -4.44
CA ALA A 147 -4.61 4.95 -4.28
C ALA A 147 -3.99 4.42 -5.58
N PHE A 148 -2.84 3.78 -5.47
CA PHE A 148 -2.10 3.19 -6.58
C PHE A 148 -1.77 1.73 -6.27
N GLY A 149 -2.11 0.81 -7.19
CA GLY A 149 -1.74 -0.60 -7.12
C GLY A 149 -2.84 -1.55 -6.64
N LYS A 150 -2.45 -2.54 -5.83
CA LYS A 150 -3.34 -3.60 -5.34
C LYS A 150 -4.38 -3.05 -4.37
N TRP A 151 -5.66 -3.17 -4.71
CA TRP A 151 -6.75 -2.84 -3.79
C TRP A 151 -7.12 -4.02 -2.88
N HIS A 152 -7.64 -5.10 -3.46
CA HIS A 152 -7.99 -6.37 -2.79
C HIS A 152 -9.02 -6.28 -1.63
N ASN A 153 -9.75 -5.18 -1.48
CA ASN A 153 -10.82 -5.04 -0.49
C ASN A 153 -12.23 -4.82 -1.09
N THR A 154 -12.44 -5.23 -2.34
CA THR A 154 -13.77 -5.27 -2.98
C THR A 154 -14.23 -6.72 -3.09
N PRO A 155 -15.51 -7.03 -2.82
CA PRO A 155 -16.06 -8.37 -3.05
C PRO A 155 -15.81 -8.83 -4.49
N ALA A 156 -15.34 -10.08 -4.66
CA ALA A 156 -14.89 -10.57 -5.97
C ALA A 156 -16.01 -10.54 -7.03
N ASN A 157 -17.27 -10.73 -6.63
CA ASN A 157 -18.45 -10.65 -7.50
C ASN A 157 -18.84 -9.21 -7.90
N GLU A 158 -18.32 -8.19 -7.22
CA GLU A 158 -18.56 -6.77 -7.52
C GLU A 158 -17.46 -6.13 -8.36
N VAL A 159 -16.38 -6.86 -8.66
CA VAL A 159 -15.31 -6.41 -9.57
C VAL A 159 -15.77 -6.52 -11.02
N ASN A 160 -16.64 -5.59 -11.43
CA ASN A 160 -17.21 -5.51 -12.77
C ASN A 160 -17.45 -4.05 -13.21
N ARG A 161 -17.91 -3.86 -14.44
CA ARG A 161 -18.08 -2.53 -15.06
C ARG A 161 -19.42 -1.85 -14.77
N THR A 162 -20.31 -2.52 -14.04
CA THR A 162 -21.70 -2.08 -13.82
C THR A 162 -21.99 -1.68 -12.39
N GLY A 163 -21.00 -1.81 -11.49
CA GLY A 163 -21.14 -1.53 -10.08
C GLY A 163 -21.84 -2.66 -9.29
N PRO A 164 -22.18 -2.39 -8.02
CA PRO A 164 -22.02 -1.11 -7.32
C PRO A 164 -20.54 -0.73 -7.11
N PHE A 165 -20.26 0.58 -6.98
CA PHE A 165 -18.90 1.12 -6.83
C PHE A 165 -18.63 1.69 -5.43
N ASP A 166 -19.56 1.51 -4.49
CA ASP A 166 -19.44 1.96 -3.10
C ASP A 166 -18.33 1.22 -2.32
N ARG A 167 -18.02 -0.02 -2.71
CA ARG A 167 -16.94 -0.84 -2.14
C ARG A 167 -15.64 -0.82 -2.95
N TRP A 168 -15.54 0.08 -3.92
CA TRP A 168 -14.32 0.32 -4.69
C TRP A 168 -13.48 1.42 -4.01
N PRO A 169 -12.18 1.57 -4.33
CA PRO A 169 -11.36 2.66 -3.78
C PRO A 169 -12.07 4.02 -3.81
N THR A 170 -12.72 4.34 -4.93
CA THR A 170 -13.45 5.60 -5.15
C THR A 170 -14.74 5.73 -4.36
N GLY A 171 -15.36 4.62 -3.95
CA GLY A 171 -16.47 4.60 -3.00
C GLY A 171 -16.01 4.64 -1.54
N MET A 172 -14.74 4.29 -1.30
CA MET A 172 -14.13 4.17 0.02
C MET A 172 -13.17 5.31 0.35
N GLY A 173 -13.40 6.50 -0.23
CA GLY A 173 -12.77 7.76 0.16
C GLY A 173 -11.52 8.16 -0.63
N PHE A 174 -11.15 7.42 -1.68
CA PHE A 174 -10.08 7.84 -2.59
C PHE A 174 -10.63 8.64 -3.78
N ASP A 175 -10.22 9.89 -3.96
CA ASP A 175 -10.62 10.72 -5.10
C ASP A 175 -10.12 10.15 -6.44
N TYR A 176 -8.99 9.41 -6.40
CA TYR A 176 -8.37 8.79 -7.56
C TYR A 176 -7.86 7.39 -7.26
N PHE A 177 -8.05 6.47 -8.22
CA PHE A 177 -7.48 5.13 -8.15
C PHE A 177 -6.84 4.72 -9.47
N TYR A 178 -5.65 4.13 -9.40
CA TYR A 178 -4.99 3.48 -10.53
C TYR A 178 -4.36 2.16 -10.07
N GLY A 179 -4.89 1.03 -10.51
CA GLY A 179 -4.37 -0.25 -10.04
C GLY A 179 -5.24 -1.43 -10.37
N PHE A 180 -5.13 -2.51 -9.59
CA PHE A 180 -5.87 -3.74 -9.82
C PHE A 180 -6.65 -4.16 -8.58
N MET A 181 -7.78 -4.82 -8.81
CA MET A 181 -8.74 -5.18 -7.76
C MET A 181 -8.49 -6.56 -7.15
N ALA A 182 -7.91 -7.48 -7.94
CA ALA A 182 -7.68 -8.87 -7.57
C ALA A 182 -6.50 -9.06 -6.59
N ALA A 183 -6.33 -10.29 -6.09
CA ALA A 183 -5.19 -10.68 -5.27
C ALA A 183 -3.83 -10.52 -5.96
N GLU A 184 -3.77 -10.71 -7.27
CA GLU A 184 -2.54 -10.69 -8.04
C GLU A 184 -2.79 -10.25 -9.48
N THR A 185 -1.72 -9.85 -10.17
CA THR A 185 -1.78 -9.49 -11.59
C THR A 185 -0.42 -9.68 -12.25
N SER A 186 -0.40 -9.84 -13.58
CA SER A 186 0.85 -9.86 -14.33
C SER A 186 1.52 -8.49 -14.26
N GLN A 187 2.83 -8.43 -14.00
CA GLN A 187 3.55 -7.15 -14.00
C GLN A 187 3.84 -6.62 -15.42
N TYR A 188 3.67 -7.46 -16.45
CA TYR A 188 3.88 -7.10 -17.86
C TYR A 188 2.57 -6.88 -18.63
N GLU A 189 1.53 -7.63 -18.26
CA GLU A 189 0.20 -7.56 -18.90
C GLU A 189 -0.91 -7.45 -17.83
N PRO A 190 -0.89 -6.39 -16.99
CA PRO A 190 -1.78 -6.29 -15.85
C PRO A 190 -3.24 -6.04 -16.26
N ARG A 191 -4.17 -6.52 -15.43
CA ARG A 191 -5.59 -6.14 -15.51
C ARG A 191 -5.86 -4.97 -14.58
N LEU A 192 -5.85 -3.76 -15.13
CA LEU A 192 -5.96 -2.52 -14.35
C LEU A 192 -7.32 -1.83 -14.49
N PHE A 193 -7.59 -0.95 -13.54
CA PHE A 193 -8.66 0.03 -13.54
C PHE A 193 -8.09 1.41 -13.23
N GLU A 194 -8.59 2.41 -13.95
CA GLU A 194 -8.49 3.81 -13.56
C GLU A 194 -9.86 4.25 -13.05
N ASN A 195 -9.93 4.53 -11.76
CA ASN A 195 -11.18 4.68 -11.00
C ASN A 195 -12.05 3.43 -11.17
N THR A 196 -13.16 3.54 -11.91
CA THR A 196 -14.10 2.44 -12.20
C THR A 196 -14.01 1.96 -13.64
N THR A 197 -13.07 2.50 -14.42
CA THR A 197 -12.91 2.19 -15.85
C THR A 197 -11.78 1.18 -16.04
N PRO A 198 -12.03 0.01 -16.64
CA PRO A 198 -10.96 -0.94 -16.94
C PRO A 198 -10.01 -0.36 -17.98
N ILE A 199 -8.73 -0.69 -17.85
CA ILE A 199 -7.66 -0.29 -18.76
C ILE A 199 -7.22 -1.53 -19.53
N GLU A 200 -7.05 -1.38 -20.84
CA GLU A 200 -6.45 -2.43 -21.64
C GLU A 200 -4.97 -2.62 -21.25
N PRO A 201 -4.49 -3.86 -21.13
CA PRO A 201 -3.09 -4.11 -20.86
C PRO A 201 -2.20 -3.44 -21.93
N PRO A 202 -1.06 -2.87 -21.53
CA PRO A 202 -0.11 -2.30 -22.46
C PRO A 202 0.47 -3.37 -23.38
N HIS A 203 0.76 -2.98 -24.63
CA HIS A 203 1.41 -3.83 -25.64
C HIS A 203 2.87 -3.41 -25.87
N ASP A 204 3.55 -3.03 -24.80
CA ASP A 204 4.95 -2.59 -24.81
C ASP A 204 5.82 -3.66 -24.13
N PRO A 205 6.82 -4.24 -24.84
CA PRO A 205 7.69 -5.26 -24.28
C PRO A 205 8.56 -4.75 -23.12
N ASP A 206 8.77 -3.44 -23.00
CA ASP A 206 9.56 -2.83 -21.93
C ASP A 206 8.68 -2.36 -20.76
N TYR A 207 7.35 -2.60 -20.82
CA TYR A 207 6.43 -2.21 -19.76
C TYR A 207 6.68 -2.99 -18.47
N HIS A 208 6.59 -2.28 -17.34
CA HIS A 208 6.49 -2.90 -16.03
C HIS A 208 5.57 -2.11 -15.10
N LEU A 209 4.64 -2.81 -14.45
CA LEU A 209 3.56 -2.20 -13.66
C LEU A 209 4.07 -1.27 -12.55
N THR A 210 5.11 -1.65 -11.81
CA THR A 210 5.63 -0.80 -10.71
C THR A 210 6.20 0.53 -11.23
N GLU A 211 6.75 0.56 -12.45
CA GLU A 211 7.29 1.78 -13.05
C GLU A 211 6.17 2.70 -13.52
N ASP A 212 5.18 2.14 -14.20
CA ASP A 212 3.99 2.87 -14.64
C ASP A 212 3.20 3.42 -13.44
N MET A 213 3.01 2.61 -12.39
CA MET A 213 2.41 3.08 -11.14
C MET A 213 3.17 4.28 -10.55
N ALA A 214 4.51 4.22 -10.46
CA ALA A 214 5.30 5.34 -9.95
C ALA A 214 5.19 6.58 -10.85
N ALA A 215 5.23 6.40 -12.17
CA ALA A 215 5.04 7.50 -13.12
C ALA A 215 3.66 8.16 -12.98
N ARG A 216 2.60 7.36 -12.84
CA ARG A 216 1.22 7.83 -12.63
C ARG A 216 1.05 8.54 -11.29
N ALA A 217 1.67 8.03 -10.22
CA ALA A 217 1.65 8.67 -8.91
C ALA A 217 2.37 10.02 -8.92
N ILE A 218 3.56 10.10 -9.54
CA ILE A 218 4.32 11.33 -9.73
C ILE A 218 3.51 12.36 -10.53
N ASP A 219 2.88 11.94 -11.63
CA ASP A 219 2.01 12.80 -12.43
C ASP A 219 0.80 13.31 -11.61
N TYR A 220 0.16 12.43 -10.83
CA TYR A 220 -0.91 12.83 -9.92
C TYR A 220 -0.45 13.86 -8.89
N LEU A 221 0.69 13.64 -8.21
CA LEU A 221 1.24 14.58 -7.24
C LEU A 221 1.49 15.96 -7.86
N ARG A 222 2.08 16.00 -9.06
CA ARG A 222 2.31 17.24 -9.81
C ARG A 222 1.00 17.95 -10.15
N ARG A 223 0.00 17.22 -10.66
CA ARG A 223 -1.32 17.78 -11.00
C ARG A 223 -2.06 18.29 -9.79
N GLN A 224 -2.07 17.52 -8.70
CA GLN A 224 -2.70 17.88 -7.44
C GLN A 224 -2.08 19.18 -6.90
N ARG A 225 -0.75 19.28 -6.86
CA ARG A 225 -0.06 20.49 -6.39
C ARG A 225 -0.38 21.72 -7.25
N ASN A 226 -0.51 21.55 -8.57
CA ASN A 226 -0.84 22.65 -9.46
C ASN A 226 -2.30 23.11 -9.38
N THR A 227 -3.22 22.24 -8.93
CA THR A 227 -4.67 22.52 -8.95
C THR A 227 -5.25 22.82 -7.58
N ARG A 228 -4.70 22.22 -6.51
CA ARG A 228 -5.13 22.36 -5.11
C ARG A 228 -3.90 22.44 -4.18
N PRO A 229 -2.99 23.42 -4.34
CA PRO A 229 -1.74 23.49 -3.60
C PRO A 229 -1.89 23.53 -2.08
N GLU A 230 -3.05 23.97 -1.59
CA GLU A 230 -3.40 24.08 -0.17
C GLU A 230 -3.88 22.76 0.46
N ALA A 231 -4.23 21.77 -0.35
CA ALA A 231 -4.68 20.46 0.12
C ALA A 231 -3.47 19.51 0.25
N PRO A 232 -3.20 18.93 1.44
CA PRO A 232 -2.22 17.87 1.55
C PRO A 232 -2.71 16.59 0.84
N VAL A 233 -1.77 15.72 0.47
CA VAL A 233 -2.07 14.46 -0.21
C VAL A 233 -2.04 13.30 0.77
N PHE A 234 -3.03 12.41 0.69
CA PHE A 234 -2.93 11.05 1.20
C PHE A 234 -2.73 10.09 0.03
N LEU A 235 -1.52 9.56 -0.10
CA LEU A 235 -1.12 8.64 -1.16
C LEU A 235 -0.99 7.22 -0.61
N TYR A 236 -1.84 6.32 -1.05
CA TYR A 236 -1.78 4.89 -0.74
C TYR A 236 -1.13 4.15 -1.91
N PHE A 237 0.20 3.97 -1.87
CA PHE A 237 0.99 3.38 -2.94
C PHE A 237 1.38 1.94 -2.60
N THR A 238 0.61 0.98 -3.10
CA THR A 238 0.72 -0.42 -2.70
C THR A 238 0.79 -1.34 -3.92
N PRO A 239 1.96 -1.50 -4.56
CA PRO A 239 2.11 -2.42 -5.68
C PRO A 239 1.78 -3.87 -5.29
N GLY A 240 1.52 -4.72 -6.30
CA GLY A 240 1.43 -6.17 -6.11
C GLY A 240 2.80 -6.82 -5.89
N ALA A 241 3.87 -6.08 -6.05
CA ALA A 241 5.21 -6.55 -5.80
C ALA A 241 5.40 -6.78 -4.28
N VAL A 242 5.94 -7.91 -3.84
CA VAL A 242 6.60 -8.99 -4.59
C VAL A 242 5.82 -10.31 -4.59
N HIS A 243 4.48 -10.23 -4.56
CA HIS A 243 3.61 -11.40 -4.75
C HIS A 243 3.84 -12.04 -6.13
N GLY A 244 3.49 -13.32 -6.25
CA GLY A 244 3.45 -14.01 -7.53
C GLY A 244 2.48 -13.33 -8.53
N PRO A 245 2.72 -13.45 -9.85
CA PRO A 245 3.92 -14.01 -10.48
C PRO A 245 5.14 -13.07 -10.34
N HIS A 246 6.31 -13.61 -10.00
CA HIS A 246 7.54 -12.82 -9.91
C HIS A 246 8.05 -12.48 -11.31
N HIS A 247 7.73 -11.27 -11.75
CA HIS A 247 8.11 -10.72 -13.05
C HIS A 247 8.96 -9.48 -12.80
N VAL A 248 10.19 -9.49 -13.32
CA VAL A 248 11.10 -8.35 -13.29
C VAL A 248 12.05 -8.45 -14.49
N PRO A 249 12.51 -7.31 -15.06
CA PRO A 249 13.52 -7.35 -16.11
C PRO A 249 14.78 -8.10 -15.68
N THR A 250 15.37 -8.83 -16.62
CA THR A 250 16.45 -9.80 -16.39
C THR A 250 17.64 -9.19 -15.65
N GLU A 251 17.99 -7.94 -15.96
CA GLU A 251 19.12 -7.25 -15.34
C GLU A 251 18.97 -7.05 -13.82
N TRP A 252 17.75 -7.05 -13.28
CA TRP A 252 17.54 -6.97 -11.83
C TRP A 252 17.75 -8.31 -11.16
N ALA A 253 17.25 -9.40 -11.77
CA ALA A 253 17.49 -10.74 -11.25
C ALA A 253 18.98 -11.12 -11.33
N ASP A 254 19.66 -10.73 -12.41
CA ASP A 254 21.07 -11.07 -12.65
C ASP A 254 22.05 -10.40 -11.68
N LYS A 255 21.65 -9.33 -10.99
CA LYS A 255 22.42 -8.77 -9.86
C LYS A 255 22.64 -9.77 -8.74
N TYR A 256 21.71 -10.70 -8.58
CA TYR A 256 21.72 -11.70 -7.51
C TYR A 256 22.23 -13.06 -7.97
N ALA A 257 22.80 -13.17 -9.18
CA ALA A 257 23.30 -14.42 -9.72
C ALA A 257 24.27 -15.12 -8.76
N GLY A 258 23.89 -16.33 -8.31
CA GLY A 258 24.67 -17.15 -7.38
C GLY A 258 24.61 -16.72 -5.92
N ALA A 259 23.87 -15.65 -5.56
CA ALA A 259 23.74 -15.17 -4.19
C ALA A 259 23.00 -16.15 -3.26
N PHE A 260 22.32 -17.15 -3.84
CA PHE A 260 21.44 -18.09 -3.13
C PHE A 260 21.85 -19.56 -3.30
N ASP A 261 23.05 -19.83 -3.83
CA ASP A 261 23.53 -21.19 -4.14
C ASP A 261 23.69 -22.09 -2.90
N ASP A 262 23.91 -21.48 -1.74
CA ASP A 262 24.04 -22.19 -0.46
C ASP A 262 22.70 -22.62 0.16
N GLY A 263 21.57 -22.18 -0.43
CA GLY A 263 20.22 -22.58 -0.02
C GLY A 263 19.62 -21.79 1.14
N TRP A 264 18.36 -22.10 1.46
CA TRP A 264 17.57 -21.33 2.43
C TRP A 264 18.03 -21.51 3.88
N GLU A 265 18.64 -22.64 4.27
CA GLU A 265 19.23 -22.78 5.60
C GLU A 265 20.43 -21.85 5.80
N ALA A 266 21.34 -21.81 4.83
CA ALA A 266 22.51 -20.92 4.90
C ALA A 266 22.08 -19.45 4.88
N LEU A 267 21.15 -19.08 4.00
CA LEU A 267 20.61 -17.71 3.94
C LEU A 267 20.00 -17.28 5.28
N ARG A 268 19.25 -18.17 5.91
CA ARG A 268 18.62 -17.94 7.21
C ARG A 268 19.67 -17.70 8.31
N GLU A 269 20.71 -18.51 8.39
CA GLU A 269 21.79 -18.37 9.38
C GLU A 269 22.58 -17.06 9.16
N GLN A 270 22.92 -16.73 7.92
CA GLN A 270 23.61 -15.49 7.58
C GLN A 270 22.77 -14.26 7.95
N THR A 271 21.47 -14.30 7.66
CA THR A 271 20.53 -13.21 7.96
C THR A 271 20.38 -13.03 9.47
N TYR A 272 20.31 -14.12 10.22
CA TYR A 272 20.26 -14.10 11.68
C TYR A 272 21.48 -13.41 12.29
N GLU A 273 22.70 -13.78 11.86
CA GLU A 273 23.93 -13.14 12.37
C GLU A 273 24.00 -11.65 11.99
N ARG A 274 23.56 -11.28 10.78
CA ARG A 274 23.47 -9.87 10.37
C ARG A 274 22.46 -9.10 11.22
N GLN A 275 21.30 -9.68 11.52
CA GLN A 275 20.30 -9.05 12.39
C GLN A 275 20.81 -8.84 13.81
N ARG A 276 21.57 -9.78 14.37
CA ARG A 276 22.27 -9.61 15.65
C ARG A 276 23.27 -8.47 15.58
N ALA A 277 24.13 -8.48 14.55
CA ALA A 277 25.15 -7.44 14.37
C ALA A 277 24.55 -6.03 14.19
N LEU A 278 23.37 -5.92 13.57
CA LEU A 278 22.62 -4.67 13.41
C LEU A 278 21.84 -4.26 14.66
N GLY A 279 21.73 -5.12 15.68
CA GLY A 279 20.94 -4.88 16.89
C GLY A 279 19.42 -5.01 16.69
N TRP A 280 18.99 -5.64 15.59
CA TRP A 280 17.57 -5.88 15.33
C TRP A 280 16.96 -6.94 16.23
N ILE A 281 17.78 -7.88 16.69
CA ILE A 281 17.38 -8.94 17.61
C ILE A 281 18.33 -8.97 18.82
N PRO A 282 17.84 -9.42 19.99
CA PRO A 282 18.68 -9.54 21.20
C PRO A 282 19.90 -10.46 21.00
N ASP A 283 20.96 -10.21 21.77
CA ASP A 283 22.17 -11.04 21.74
C ASP A 283 21.92 -12.51 22.15
N ASP A 284 20.92 -12.71 23.02
CA ASP A 284 20.44 -14.00 23.53
C ASP A 284 19.25 -14.57 22.75
N ALA A 285 18.91 -13.98 21.60
CA ALA A 285 17.96 -14.58 20.69
C ALA A 285 18.41 -15.99 20.30
N GLU A 286 17.44 -16.84 19.96
CA GLU A 286 17.71 -18.18 19.40
C GLU A 286 17.04 -18.28 18.04
N LEU A 287 17.78 -18.81 17.06
CA LEU A 287 17.23 -19.08 15.74
C LEU A 287 16.24 -20.25 15.85
N THR A 288 14.97 -20.00 15.50
CA THR A 288 13.93 -21.03 15.64
C THR A 288 14.24 -22.29 14.81
N PRO A 289 13.80 -23.49 15.22
CA PRO A 289 14.02 -24.68 14.41
C PRO A 289 13.30 -24.58 13.06
N ILE A 290 13.81 -25.28 12.04
CA ILE A 290 13.09 -25.47 10.78
C ILE A 290 11.95 -26.45 11.01
N ASN A 291 10.78 -26.17 10.43
CA ASN A 291 9.63 -27.08 10.54
C ASN A 291 10.01 -28.45 9.95
N PRO A 292 9.82 -29.58 10.66
CA PRO A 292 10.17 -30.91 10.15
C PRO A 292 9.52 -31.30 8.82
N THR A 293 8.42 -30.65 8.43
CA THR A 293 7.75 -30.89 7.14
C THR A 293 8.36 -30.12 5.98
N MET A 294 9.25 -29.16 6.25
CA MET A 294 9.93 -28.38 5.21
C MET A 294 11.05 -29.21 4.58
N GLN A 295 11.11 -29.22 3.25
CA GLN A 295 12.23 -29.84 2.53
C GLN A 295 13.55 -29.18 2.96
N ARG A 296 14.60 -29.99 3.10
CA ARG A 296 15.96 -29.52 3.41
C ARG A 296 16.71 -29.23 2.12
N TRP A 297 17.54 -28.19 2.07
CA TRP A 297 18.28 -27.84 0.84
C TRP A 297 19.16 -28.99 0.34
N GLU A 298 19.83 -29.69 1.25
CA GLU A 298 20.66 -30.86 0.93
C GLU A 298 19.89 -31.98 0.20
N ASN A 299 18.58 -32.06 0.41
CA ASN A 299 17.68 -33.03 -0.19
C ASN A 299 17.03 -32.54 -1.50
N VAL A 300 17.33 -31.32 -1.95
CA VAL A 300 16.91 -30.84 -3.28
C VAL A 300 17.78 -31.50 -4.35
N PRO A 301 17.18 -32.21 -5.33
CA PRO A 301 17.92 -32.80 -6.43
C PRO A 301 18.78 -31.77 -7.15
N GLU A 302 20.03 -32.11 -7.48
CA GLU A 302 20.97 -31.20 -8.13
C GLU A 302 20.40 -30.56 -9.41
N ALA A 303 19.66 -31.34 -10.20
CA ALA A 303 18.99 -30.88 -11.42
C ALA A 303 17.91 -29.80 -11.18
N GLU A 304 17.38 -29.70 -9.96
CA GLU A 304 16.35 -28.72 -9.57
C GLU A 304 16.93 -27.49 -8.88
N ARG A 305 18.16 -27.56 -8.34
CA ARG A 305 18.75 -26.48 -7.55
C ARG A 305 18.83 -25.17 -8.31
N ARG A 306 19.24 -25.21 -9.59
CA ARG A 306 19.31 -24.01 -10.44
C ARG A 306 17.96 -23.33 -10.62
N PHE A 307 16.87 -24.11 -10.65
CA PHE A 307 15.52 -23.53 -10.70
C PHE A 307 15.17 -22.86 -9.37
N GLN A 308 15.43 -23.52 -8.25
CA GLN A 308 15.16 -22.96 -6.91
C GLN A 308 15.93 -21.66 -6.65
N THR A 309 17.23 -21.62 -6.96
CA THR A 309 18.03 -20.41 -6.77
C THR A 309 17.57 -19.30 -7.71
N ARG A 310 17.29 -19.60 -8.98
CA ARG A 310 16.80 -18.60 -9.92
C ARG A 310 15.47 -17.98 -9.50
N LEU A 311 14.56 -18.74 -8.89
CA LEU A 311 13.32 -18.17 -8.33
C LEU A 311 13.60 -17.11 -7.27
N MET A 312 14.58 -17.35 -6.39
CA MET A 312 14.98 -16.40 -5.35
C MET A 312 15.72 -15.18 -5.92
N GLU A 313 16.54 -15.37 -6.95
CA GLU A 313 17.19 -14.27 -7.69
C GLU A 313 16.15 -13.34 -8.33
N VAL A 314 15.13 -13.91 -8.98
CA VAL A 314 14.04 -13.15 -9.59
C VAL A 314 13.23 -12.42 -8.51
N TYR A 315 12.95 -13.08 -7.38
CA TYR A 315 12.28 -12.44 -6.24
C TYR A 315 13.09 -11.26 -5.68
N ALA A 316 14.39 -11.45 -5.46
CA ALA A 316 15.28 -10.41 -4.94
C ALA A 316 15.40 -9.22 -5.90
N GLY A 317 15.58 -9.51 -7.19
CA GLY A 317 15.58 -8.48 -8.24
C GLY A 317 14.27 -7.71 -8.30
N PHE A 318 13.12 -8.39 -8.18
CA PHE A 318 11.81 -7.75 -8.17
C PHE A 318 11.59 -6.86 -6.95
N LEU A 319 12.08 -7.28 -5.78
CA LEU A 319 12.01 -6.50 -4.55
C LEU A 319 12.85 -5.23 -4.62
N GLU A 320 14.12 -5.33 -5.06
CA GLU A 320 14.96 -4.15 -5.28
C GLU A 320 14.37 -3.23 -6.35
N HIS A 321 13.88 -3.78 -7.48
CA HIS A 321 13.26 -3.00 -8.55
C HIS A 321 12.09 -2.16 -8.03
N THR A 322 11.26 -2.75 -7.19
CA THR A 322 10.11 -2.09 -6.56
C THR A 322 10.55 -0.99 -5.60
N ASP A 323 11.56 -1.24 -4.78
CA ASP A 323 12.15 -0.24 -3.88
C ASP A 323 12.63 1.00 -4.64
N ARG A 324 13.21 0.81 -5.83
CA ARG A 324 13.62 1.94 -6.69
C ARG A 324 12.45 2.75 -7.19
N GLN A 325 11.27 2.15 -7.39
CA GLN A 325 10.07 2.89 -7.77
C GLN A 325 9.51 3.72 -6.61
N TYR A 326 9.58 3.21 -5.37
CA TYR A 326 9.30 4.03 -4.19
C TYR A 326 10.23 5.25 -4.13
N GLY A 327 11.52 5.03 -4.45
CA GLY A 327 12.53 6.09 -4.51
C GLY A 327 12.14 7.21 -5.45
N LYS A 328 11.68 6.89 -6.67
CA LYS A 328 11.21 7.89 -7.63
C LYS A 328 10.06 8.76 -7.09
N VAL A 329 9.14 8.18 -6.32
CA VAL A 329 8.03 8.92 -5.69
C VAL A 329 8.55 9.83 -4.58
N LEU A 330 9.48 9.35 -3.74
CA LEU A 330 10.11 10.17 -2.69
C LEU A 330 10.96 11.31 -3.28
N ASP A 331 11.72 11.04 -4.33
CA ASP A 331 12.53 12.04 -5.02
C ASP A 331 11.66 13.15 -5.62
N GLU A 332 10.46 12.81 -6.09
CA GLU A 332 9.51 13.81 -6.55
C GLU A 332 8.98 14.68 -5.40
N LEU A 333 8.64 14.10 -4.25
CA LEU A 333 8.24 14.86 -3.07
C LEU A 333 9.35 15.80 -2.60
N GLU A 334 10.61 15.35 -2.63
CA GLU A 334 11.77 16.18 -2.33
C GLU A 334 11.92 17.32 -3.34
N ARG A 335 11.79 17.02 -4.64
CA ARG A 335 11.84 18.02 -5.72
C ARG A 335 10.74 19.07 -5.58
N MET A 336 9.57 18.69 -5.06
CA MET A 336 8.46 19.59 -4.76
C MET A 336 8.66 20.41 -3.47
N GLY A 337 9.69 20.09 -2.67
CA GLY A 337 9.93 20.70 -1.36
C GLY A 337 8.97 20.22 -0.28
N GLU A 338 8.34 19.06 -0.47
CA GLU A 338 7.27 18.52 0.38
C GLU A 338 7.73 17.34 1.25
N LEU A 339 8.91 16.78 1.00
CA LEU A 339 9.41 15.58 1.71
C LEU A 339 9.47 15.79 3.23
N ASP A 340 9.98 16.92 3.71
CA ASP A 340 10.08 17.22 5.14
C ASP A 340 8.71 17.40 5.83
N ASN A 341 7.67 17.72 5.06
CA ASN A 341 6.27 17.81 5.51
C ASN A 341 5.44 16.62 5.02
N THR A 342 6.07 15.44 4.89
CA THR A 342 5.40 14.20 4.51
C THR A 342 5.67 13.12 5.55
N LEU A 343 4.59 12.47 6.01
CA LEU A 343 4.62 11.28 6.87
C LEU A 343 4.71 10.00 6.05
#